data_AF-A0A6A4ER22-F1
#
_entry.id   AF-A0A6A4ER22-F1
#
_cell.length_a   1.000
_cell.length_b   1.000
_cell.length_c   1.000
_cell.angle_alpha   90.00
_cell.angle_beta   90.00
_cell.angle_gamma   90.00
#
_symmetry.space_group_name_H-M   'P 1'
#
loop_
_entity.id
_entity.type
_entity.pdbx_description
1 polymer ?
#
loop_
_entity_poly.entity_id
_entity_poly.type
_entity_poly.pdbx_seq_one_letter_code
_entity_poly.pdbx_strand_id
1 'polypeptide(L)' 'MYRYCLLLEHLDTTDDVLVDVLPAPTSNKRLLALLKDLKKIKSVSKAIQETT' A
#
# COMPACT_ATOMS: atom_id res chain seq x y z
N MET A 1 1.58 -0.97 -12.33
CA MET A 1 1.61 -1.14 -10.86
C MET A 1 0.55 -0.33 -10.12
N TYR A 2 0.28 0.94 -10.46
CA TYR A 2 -0.71 1.77 -9.74
C TYR A 2 -2.17 1.28 -9.83
N ARG A 3 -2.59 0.69 -10.96
CA ARG A 3 -3.98 0.22 -11.15
C ARG A 3 -4.38 -0.90 -10.19
N TYR A 4 -3.49 -1.84 -9.93
CA TYR A 4 -3.73 -2.97 -9.02
C TYR A 4 -3.96 -2.51 -7.58
N CYS A 5 -3.20 -1.51 -7.14
CA CYS A 5 -3.31 -0.95 -5.79
C CYS A 5 -4.62 -0.19 -5.57
N LEU A 6 -5.09 0.53 -6.59
CA LEU A 6 -6.38 1.22 -6.55
C LEU A 6 -7.54 0.23 -6.52
N LEU A 7 -7.47 -0.85 -7.30
CA LEU A 7 -8.47 -1.92 -7.29
C LEU A 7 -8.57 -2.59 -5.92
N LEU A 8 -7.44 -2.82 -5.24
CA LEU A 8 -7.40 -3.40 -3.89
C LEU A 8 -8.10 -2.56 -2.82
N GLU A 9 -8.16 -1.22 -2.96
CA GLU A 9 -8.89 -0.36 -2.02
C GLU A 9 -10.42 -0.51 -2.16
N HIS A 10 -10.91 -0.99 -3.31
CA HIS A 10 -12.33 -1.17 -3.61
C HIS A 10 -12.80 -2.63 -3.48
N LEU A 11 -11.87 -3.56 -3.26
CA LEU A 11 -12.20 -4.97 -3.06
C LEU A 11 -12.62 -5.24 -1.62
N ASP A 12 -13.80 -5.84 -1.46
CA ASP A 12 -14.24 -6.35 -0.18
C ASP A 12 -13.37 -7.54 0.24
N THR A 13 -12.84 -7.48 1.45
CA THR A 13 -11.87 -8.46 1.98
C THR A 13 -12.51 -9.81 2.31
N THR A 14 -13.84 -9.84 2.30
CA THR A 14 -14.69 -10.99 2.66
C THR A 14 -15.25 -11.69 1.42
N ASP A 15 -14.89 -11.20 0.22
CA ASP A 15 -15.28 -11.83 -1.02
C ASP A 15 -14.40 -13.06 -1.25
N ASP A 16 -14.90 -14.21 -0.76
CA ASP A 16 -14.23 -15.52 -0.85
C ASP A 16 -13.88 -15.89 -2.30
N VAL A 17 -14.53 -15.27 -3.30
CA VAL A 17 -14.24 -15.45 -4.73
C VAL A 17 -12.87 -14.89 -5.11
N LEU A 18 -12.34 -13.92 -4.36
CA LEU A 18 -11.10 -13.21 -4.67
C LEU A 18 -9.88 -13.78 -3.93
N VAL A 19 -10.12 -14.66 -2.95
CA VAL A 19 -9.08 -15.40 -2.22
C VAL A 19 -8.28 -16.33 -3.14
N ASP A 20 -8.92 -16.92 -4.14
CA ASP A 20 -8.28 -17.85 -5.09
C ASP A 20 -7.46 -17.14 -6.19
N VAL A 21 -7.74 -15.85 -6.42
CA VAL A 21 -7.15 -15.07 -7.54
C VAL A 21 -6.07 -14.10 -7.07
N LEU A 22 -6.14 -13.63 -5.83
CA LEU A 22 -5.24 -12.59 -5.32
C LEU A 22 -4.26 -13.16 -4.27
N PRO A 23 -2.95 -12.86 -4.38
CA PRO A 23 -2.01 -13.21 -3.33
C PRO A 23 -2.41 -12.46 -2.05
N ALA A 24 -2.94 -13.20 -1.07
CA ALA A 24 -3.36 -12.78 0.27
C ALA A 24 -3.71 -11.27 0.40
N PRO A 25 -5.00 -10.89 0.29
CA PRO A 25 -5.47 -9.49 0.37
C PRO A 25 -4.87 -8.70 1.55
N THR A 26 -4.69 -9.37 2.69
CA THR A 26 -4.11 -8.82 3.93
C THR A 26 -2.64 -8.40 3.75
N SER A 27 -1.83 -9.22 3.07
CA SER A 27 -0.42 -8.91 2.81
C SER A 27 -0.28 -7.70 1.90
N ASN A 28 -1.13 -7.60 0.88
CA ASN A 28 -1.10 -6.47 -0.06
C ASN A 28 -1.60 -5.16 0.58
N LYS A 29 -2.66 -5.22 1.40
CA LYS A 29 -3.11 -4.05 2.19
C LYS A 29 -2.00 -3.58 3.15
N ARG A 30 -1.32 -4.51 3.82
CA ARG A 30 -0.18 -4.20 4.70
C ARG A 30 1.00 -3.61 3.92
N LEU A 31 1.36 -4.16 2.76
CA LEU A 31 2.39 -3.61 1.89
C LEU A 31 2.04 -2.20 1.39
N LEU A 32 0.77 -1.94 1.07
CA LEU A 32 0.31 -0.61 0.68
C LEU A 32 0.40 0.41 1.82
N ALA A 33 0.00 0.03 3.03
CA ALA A 33 0.16 0.87 4.20
C ALA A 33 1.63 1.21 4.46
N LEU A 34 2.50 0.20 4.44
CA LEU A 34 3.96 0.38 4.60
C LEU A 34 4.54 1.28 3.50
N LEU A 35 4.08 1.15 2.25
CA LEU A 35 4.52 2.02 1.15
C LEU A 35 4.13 3.48 1.37
N LYS A 36 2.93 3.75 1.91
CA LYS A 36 2.47 5.10 2.27
C LYS A 36 3.36 5.69 3.37
N ASP A 37 3.67 4.90 4.39
CA ASP A 37 4.55 5.32 5.50
C ASP A 37 5.98 5.61 5.02
N LEU A 38 6.55 4.74 4.17
CA LEU A 38 7.89 4.97 3.61
C LEU A 38 7.97 6.24 2.76
N LYS A 39 6.92 6.57 2.00
CA LYS A 39 6.86 7.84 1.26
C LYS A 39 6.86 9.05 2.21
N LYS A 40 6.13 8.97 3.32
CA LYS A 40 6.11 10.02 4.34
C LYS A 40 7.48 10.18 4.99
N ILE A 41 8.11 9.07 5.40
CA ILE A 41 9.47 9.07 5.98
C ILE A 41 10.47 9.68 5.00
N LYS A 42 10.42 9.30 3.72
CA LYS A 42 11.28 9.88 2.68
C LYS A 42 11.08 11.39 2.55
N SER A 43 9.83 11.86 2.58
CA SER A 43 9.53 13.29 2.52
C SER A 43 10.09 14.06 3.72
N VAL A 44 9.91 13.51 4.92
CA VAL A 44 10.43 14.12 6.17
C VAL A 44 11.96 14.12 6.16
N SER A 45 12.58 13.02 5.75
CA SER A 45 14.04 12.91 5.63
C SER A 45 14.61 13.95 4.67
N LYS A 46 13.96 14.14 3.51
CA LYS A 46 14.33 15.18 2.54
C LYS A 46 14.22 16.58 3.14
N ALA A 47 13.13 16.88 3.84
CA ALA A 47 12.94 18.17 4.49
C ALA A 47 14.02 18.46 5.55
N ILE A 48 14.43 17.44 6.33
CA ILE A 48 15.49 17.58 7.33
C ILE A 48 16.85 17.88 6.66
N GLN A 49 17.16 17.17 5.57
CA GLN A 49 18.41 17.37 4.82
C GLN A 49 18.49 18.75 4.16
N GLU A 50 17.36 19.35 3.79
CA GLU A 50 17.33 20.70 3.21
C GLU A 50 17.47 21.80 4.28
N THR A 51 17.27 21.46 5.56
CA THR A 51 17.41 22.40 6.70
C THR A 51 18.78 22.36 7.39
N THR A 52 19.66 21.43 7.02
CA THR A 52 21.04 21.33 7.53
C THR A 52 22.02 21.77 6.46
#